data_AF-A0A017SVG7-F1
#
_entry.id   AF-A0A017SVG7-F1
#
_cell.length_a   1.000
_cell.length_b   1.000
_cell.length_c   1.000
_cell.angle_alpha   90.00
_cell.angle_beta   90.00
_cell.angle_gamma   90.00
#
_symmetry.space_group_name_H-M   'P 1'
#
loop_
_entity.id
_entity.type
_entity.pdbx_description
1 polymer ?
#
loop_
_entity_poly.entity_id
_entity_poly.type
_entity_poly.pdbx_seq_one_letter_code
_entity_poly.pdbx_strand_id
1 'polypeptide(L)'
;MKYFALFSSFALGLGVAAGACGDDGSNPGGDGGTTTSVGGAGGTGGASACPTSLDNACGTCMGEACCEDLSACEDDPDCWACVNAQDSEACERTQETHERVDRYLVCRGGSCQQACIEGGNGECEGDLAPVYEPACAACREGACCDEVANCAANEACWVDCFTQHDTDLCHANQDGHALYHALMSCFSSADCETECAVDPVDAACDAPADSPSMGACVPQNAACNPVTNAGCTEEGSACDIAPSGAFQCFPAPNTQAICEPCSQSVGYCAPGGTCVPGSTCARFCCDDGDCGTGTCDKTLLNSTDVGVCVAAN
;
A
#
# COMPACT_ATOMS: atom_id res chain seq x y z
N MET A 1 -7.92 -16.47 -3.95
CA MET A 1 -7.28 -15.55 -4.92
C MET A 1 -5.88 -15.33 -4.38
N LYS A 2 -4.82 -15.71 -5.13
CA LYS A 2 -3.42 -15.71 -4.65
C LYS A 2 -2.66 -14.49 -5.19
N TYR A 3 -3.12 -13.29 -4.88
CA TYR A 3 -2.36 -12.07 -5.17
C TYR A 3 -1.81 -11.50 -3.88
N PHE A 4 -0.50 -11.65 -3.70
CA PHE A 4 0.27 -10.68 -2.94
C PHE A 4 0.33 -9.41 -3.81
N ALA A 5 -0.56 -8.46 -3.57
CA ALA A 5 -0.39 -7.12 -4.09
C ALA A 5 0.87 -6.54 -3.42
N LEU A 6 1.98 -6.49 -4.15
CA LEU A 6 3.03 -5.52 -3.83
C LEU A 6 2.37 -4.14 -3.98
N PHE A 7 2.06 -3.49 -2.85
CA PHE A 7 1.46 -2.17 -2.80
C PHE A 7 2.35 -1.17 -3.56
N SER A 8 1.98 -0.88 -4.81
CA SER A 8 2.42 0.32 -5.54
C SER A 8 1.42 1.43 -5.25
N SER A 9 1.73 2.26 -4.26
CA SER A 9 1.06 3.54 -4.08
C SER A 9 1.37 4.42 -5.29
N PHE A 10 0.45 4.46 -6.24
CA PHE A 10 0.48 5.37 -7.38
C PHE A 10 0.13 6.78 -6.91
N ALA A 11 1.13 7.54 -6.45
CA ALA A 11 1.02 9.00 -6.42
C ALA A 11 1.06 9.50 -7.87
N LEU A 12 -0.10 9.57 -8.52
CA LEU A 12 -0.29 10.30 -9.77
C LEU A 12 -0.04 11.78 -9.50
N GLY A 13 1.20 12.23 -9.74
CA GLY A 13 1.57 13.64 -9.73
C GLY A 13 0.86 14.41 -10.84
N LEU A 14 -0.36 14.88 -10.58
CA LEU A 14 -0.95 15.97 -11.35
C LEU A 14 -0.17 17.25 -11.04
N GLY A 15 0.63 17.71 -12.00
CA GLY A 15 1.27 19.01 -11.95
C GLY A 15 0.24 20.13 -11.94
N VAL A 16 -0.03 20.69 -10.75
CA VAL A 16 -0.76 21.95 -10.61
C VAL A 16 0.25 23.09 -10.72
N ALA A 17 0.07 23.93 -11.74
CA ALA A 17 0.85 25.15 -11.91
C ALA A 17 0.67 26.08 -10.70
N ALA A 18 1.76 26.37 -9.99
CA ALA A 18 1.81 27.32 -8.90
C ALA A 18 1.46 28.74 -9.40
N GLY A 19 0.27 29.23 -9.02
CA GLY A 19 -0.08 30.63 -9.07
C GLY A 19 0.63 31.37 -7.94
N ALA A 20 1.57 32.24 -8.30
CA ALA A 20 2.26 33.12 -7.37
C ALA A 20 1.27 34.04 -6.62
N CYS A 21 1.22 33.94 -5.29
CA CYS A 21 0.71 35.03 -4.46
C CYS A 21 1.88 35.96 -4.12
N GLY A 22 1.77 37.19 -4.61
CA GLY A 22 2.75 38.25 -4.43
C GLY A 22 2.84 38.72 -2.98
N ASP A 23 4.08 38.82 -2.54
CA ASP A 23 4.57 39.63 -1.43
C ASP A 23 4.61 41.09 -1.87
N ASP A 24 4.04 42.01 -1.08
CA ASP A 24 4.33 43.45 -1.14
C ASP A 24 3.67 44.16 0.06
N GLY A 25 4.46 44.55 1.06
CA GLY A 25 3.92 45.30 2.19
C GLY A 25 4.91 45.72 3.28
N SER A 26 6.00 46.39 2.89
CA SER A 26 6.99 46.96 3.80
C SER A 26 6.45 48.01 4.79
N ASN A 27 7.18 48.12 5.91
CA ASN A 27 7.67 49.34 6.59
C ASN A 27 7.10 49.64 8.02
N PRO A 28 7.74 50.50 8.85
CA PRO A 28 8.89 50.15 9.71
C PRO A 28 8.73 50.62 11.18
N GLY A 29 9.67 50.18 12.04
CA GLY A 29 10.14 50.97 13.18
C GLY A 29 9.61 50.57 14.56
N GLY A 30 10.55 50.28 15.47
CA GLY A 30 10.25 50.08 16.89
C GLY A 30 11.44 49.53 17.67
N ASP A 31 12.35 50.44 18.07
CA ASP A 31 13.49 50.19 18.94
C ASP A 31 13.12 49.58 20.31
N GLY A 32 14.03 48.76 20.83
CA GLY A 32 14.47 48.84 22.22
C GLY A 32 13.74 47.98 23.25
N GLY A 33 14.37 46.87 23.65
CA GLY A 33 13.90 46.09 24.79
C GLY A 33 14.82 44.93 25.16
N THR A 34 15.99 45.21 25.73
CA THR A 34 16.82 44.21 26.39
C THR A 34 16.11 43.72 27.65
N THR A 35 15.63 42.47 27.66
CA THR A 35 15.25 41.77 28.90
C THR A 35 16.03 40.47 29.03
N THR A 36 16.93 40.47 30.00
CA THR A 36 17.60 39.32 30.57
C THR A 36 16.63 38.63 31.54
N SER A 37 16.27 37.37 31.28
CA SER A 37 15.54 36.48 32.19
C SER A 37 16.27 35.13 32.16
N VAL A 38 17.27 34.93 33.01
CA VAL A 38 17.21 34.18 34.28
C VAL A 38 16.58 32.79 34.11
N GLY A 39 17.43 31.77 34.21
CA GLY A 39 17.05 30.37 34.20
C GLY A 39 16.11 30.02 35.37
N GLY A 40 14.99 29.37 35.02
CA GLY A 40 14.12 28.67 35.95
C GLY A 40 14.24 27.17 35.68
N ALA A 41 14.80 26.45 36.65
CA ALA A 41 14.80 24.99 36.68
C ALA A 41 13.41 24.46 37.02
N GLY A 42 13.00 23.37 36.36
CA GLY A 42 12.07 22.39 36.92
C GLY A 42 10.58 22.75 36.90
N GLY A 43 10.02 22.95 35.71
CA GLY A 43 8.59 22.70 35.50
C GLY A 43 8.42 21.25 35.09
N THR A 44 7.77 20.43 35.90
CA THR A 44 7.14 19.19 35.42
C THR A 44 6.14 19.60 34.34
N GLY A 45 6.56 19.56 33.07
CA GLY A 45 5.68 19.76 31.94
C GLY A 45 4.59 18.71 32.05
N GLY A 46 3.44 19.10 32.59
CA GLY A 46 2.26 18.26 32.57
C GLY A 46 2.01 17.95 31.12
N ALA A 47 2.02 16.67 30.77
CA ALA A 47 1.56 16.23 29.47
C ALA A 47 0.28 17.01 29.17
N SER A 48 0.23 17.67 28.01
CA SER A 48 -0.96 18.32 27.51
C SER A 48 -2.12 17.37 27.78
N ALA A 49 -3.06 17.80 28.63
CA ALA A 49 -4.13 16.93 29.07
C ALA A 49 -4.82 16.39 27.83
N CYS A 50 -4.90 15.07 27.73
CA CYS A 50 -5.44 14.46 26.54
C CYS A 50 -6.84 15.00 26.27
N PRO A 51 -7.15 15.43 25.04
CA PRO A 51 -8.47 15.93 24.74
C PRO A 51 -9.52 14.85 25.05
N THR A 52 -10.46 15.18 25.94
CA THR A 52 -11.57 14.31 26.31
C THR A 52 -12.77 14.53 25.38
N SER A 53 -12.52 14.87 24.11
CA SER A 53 -13.54 15.30 23.16
C SER A 53 -14.63 14.24 22.89
N LEU A 54 -14.35 12.99 23.27
CA LEU A 54 -15.22 11.83 23.14
C LEU A 54 -15.75 11.39 24.52
N ASP A 55 -16.97 11.80 24.87
CA ASP A 55 -17.65 11.45 26.14
C ASP A 55 -18.21 9.99 26.13
N ASN A 56 -17.41 9.00 25.70
CA ASN A 56 -17.82 7.60 25.65
C ASN A 56 -16.65 6.64 25.96
N ALA A 57 -16.92 5.34 25.95
CA ALA A 57 -15.93 4.30 26.25
C ALA A 57 -14.74 4.36 25.26
N CYS A 58 -15.02 4.56 23.97
CA CYS A 58 -14.00 4.75 22.95
C CYS A 58 -13.10 5.93 23.28
N GLY A 59 -13.68 7.09 23.56
CA GLY A 59 -12.95 8.30 23.93
C GLY A 59 -12.07 8.14 25.16
N THR A 60 -12.59 7.44 26.17
CA THR A 60 -11.81 7.09 27.37
C THR A 60 -10.61 6.23 26.99
N CYS A 61 -10.81 5.18 26.19
CA CYS A 61 -9.70 4.33 25.74
C CYS A 61 -8.69 5.10 24.89
N MET A 62 -9.14 5.85 23.88
CA MET A 62 -8.27 6.62 22.98
C MET A 62 -7.45 7.66 23.77
N GLY A 63 -8.08 8.36 24.72
CA GLY A 63 -7.40 9.34 25.56
C GLY A 63 -6.39 8.73 26.55
N GLU A 64 -6.61 7.49 26.99
CA GLU A 64 -5.69 6.81 27.91
C GLU A 64 -4.57 6.05 27.20
N ALA A 65 -4.90 5.29 26.16
CA ALA A 65 -3.98 4.38 25.48
C ALA A 65 -3.26 5.02 24.30
N CYS A 66 -3.87 6.03 23.66
CA CYS A 66 -3.44 6.57 22.36
C CYS A 66 -3.46 8.08 22.33
N CYS A 67 -3.12 8.67 23.46
CA CYS A 67 -3.26 10.08 23.69
C CYS A 67 -2.51 10.93 22.66
N GLU A 68 -1.28 10.52 22.35
CA GLU A 68 -0.41 11.21 21.40
C GLU A 68 -1.00 11.22 20.00
N ASP A 69 -1.49 10.07 19.52
CA ASP A 69 -2.06 9.94 18.18
C ASP A 69 -3.41 10.64 18.05
N LEU A 70 -4.26 10.58 19.08
CA LEU A 70 -5.51 11.33 19.14
C LEU A 70 -5.25 12.85 19.08
N SER A 71 -4.37 13.37 19.94
CA SER A 71 -4.05 14.81 19.96
C SER A 71 -3.43 15.27 18.64
N ALA A 72 -2.52 14.48 18.07
CA ALA A 72 -1.88 14.80 16.79
C ALA A 72 -2.90 14.85 15.64
N CYS A 73 -3.93 13.99 15.67
CA CYS A 73 -4.99 14.02 14.67
C CYS A 73 -5.97 15.18 14.90
N GLU A 74 -6.33 15.52 16.15
CA GLU A 74 -7.19 16.67 16.45
C GLU A 74 -6.56 18.01 16.07
N ASP A 75 -5.24 18.15 16.24
CA ASP A 75 -4.49 19.35 15.88
C ASP A 75 -4.35 19.53 14.35
N ASP A 76 -4.66 18.48 13.57
CA ASP A 76 -4.69 18.49 12.10
C ASP A 76 -6.15 18.49 11.59
N PRO A 77 -6.67 19.62 11.09
CA PRO A 77 -8.05 19.70 10.61
C PRO A 77 -8.41 18.66 9.54
N ASP A 78 -7.44 18.22 8.74
CA ASP A 78 -7.67 17.26 7.66
C ASP A 78 -7.70 15.83 8.20
N CYS A 79 -6.82 15.51 9.14
CA CYS A 79 -6.91 14.25 9.88
C CYS A 79 -8.25 14.16 10.61
N TRP A 80 -8.64 15.21 11.33
CA TRP A 80 -9.88 15.23 12.09
C TRP A 80 -11.13 15.12 11.20
N ALA A 81 -11.15 15.82 10.06
CA ALA A 81 -12.24 15.72 9.09
C ALA A 81 -12.35 14.30 8.50
N CYS A 82 -11.21 13.68 8.19
CA CYS A 82 -11.13 12.29 7.73
C CYS A 82 -11.69 11.31 8.77
N VAL A 83 -11.14 11.31 9.99
CA VAL A 83 -11.50 10.34 11.03
C VAL A 83 -12.88 10.58 11.65
N ASN A 84 -13.59 11.64 11.25
CA ASN A 84 -15.01 11.89 11.57
C ASN A 84 -15.94 11.82 10.33
N ALA A 85 -15.46 11.31 9.20
CA ALA A 85 -16.23 11.06 7.97
C ALA A 85 -16.88 12.33 7.42
N GLN A 86 -16.21 13.46 7.64
CA GLN A 86 -16.61 14.75 7.09
C GLN A 86 -16.04 14.95 5.69
N ASP A 87 -14.84 14.41 5.45
CA ASP A 87 -14.12 14.53 4.18
C ASP A 87 -13.15 13.34 4.02
N SER A 88 -13.49 12.36 3.18
CA SER A 88 -12.62 11.20 2.91
C SER A 88 -11.40 11.57 2.07
N GLU A 89 -11.45 12.65 1.29
CA GLU A 89 -10.29 13.12 0.52
C GLU A 89 -9.26 13.80 1.44
N ALA A 90 -9.67 14.26 2.63
CA ALA A 90 -8.76 14.83 3.61
C ALA A 90 -7.73 13.82 4.14
N CYS A 91 -8.04 12.52 4.12
CA CYS A 91 -7.16 11.46 4.64
C CYS A 91 -5.80 11.41 3.93
N GLU A 92 -5.74 11.77 2.65
CA GLU A 92 -4.56 11.63 1.79
C GLU A 92 -4.04 12.96 1.25
N ARG A 93 -4.54 14.09 1.77
CA ARG A 93 -4.18 15.41 1.22
C ARG A 93 -2.69 15.70 1.34
N THR A 94 -2.06 15.21 2.41
CA THR A 94 -0.61 15.24 2.59
C THR A 94 -0.12 13.92 3.17
N GLN A 95 1.14 13.57 2.90
CA GLN A 95 1.79 12.40 3.50
C GLN A 95 1.77 12.46 5.03
N GLU A 96 2.00 13.64 5.61
CA GLU A 96 2.01 13.82 7.07
C GLU A 96 0.62 13.62 7.68
N THR A 97 -0.43 14.10 7.01
CA THR A 97 -1.83 13.86 7.42
C THR A 97 -2.17 12.36 7.35
N HIS A 98 -1.77 11.68 6.27
CA HIS A 98 -1.97 10.23 6.12
C HIS A 98 -1.30 9.44 7.26
N GLU A 99 -0.04 9.74 7.57
CA GLU A 99 0.67 9.09 8.68
C GLU A 99 -0.01 9.33 10.05
N ARG A 100 -0.65 10.49 10.26
CA ARG A 100 -1.42 10.78 11.48
C ARG A 100 -2.72 9.99 11.52
N VAL A 101 -3.45 9.94 10.41
CA VAL A 101 -4.68 9.14 10.27
C VAL A 101 -4.37 7.66 10.53
N ASP A 102 -3.30 7.13 9.96
CA ASP A 102 -2.88 5.74 10.14
C ASP A 102 -2.67 5.39 11.61
N ARG A 103 -1.88 6.19 12.34
CA ARG A 103 -1.65 5.91 13.78
C ARG A 103 -2.93 5.99 14.60
N TYR A 104 -3.80 6.96 14.31
CA TYR A 104 -5.12 7.06 14.94
C TYR A 104 -5.97 5.79 14.68
N LEU A 105 -6.05 5.35 13.42
CA LEU A 105 -6.83 4.20 13.00
C LEU A 105 -6.29 2.88 13.56
N VAL A 106 -4.96 2.70 13.58
CA VAL A 106 -4.30 1.55 14.20
C VAL A 106 -4.67 1.44 15.67
N CYS A 107 -4.66 2.56 16.42
CA CYS A 107 -5.09 2.52 17.80
C CYS A 107 -6.59 2.17 17.94
N ARG A 108 -7.45 2.87 17.19
CA ARG A 108 -8.91 2.69 17.24
C ARG A 108 -9.31 1.25 16.93
N GLY A 109 -8.71 0.65 15.90
CA GLY A 109 -8.98 -0.71 15.46
C GLY A 109 -8.17 -1.80 16.17
N GLY A 110 -7.14 -1.42 16.93
CA GLY A 110 -6.27 -2.32 17.69
C GLY A 110 -6.56 -2.23 19.19
N SER A 111 -5.70 -1.53 19.95
CA SER A 111 -5.77 -1.49 21.42
C SER A 111 -7.09 -0.95 21.98
N CYS A 112 -7.81 -0.12 21.22
CA CYS A 112 -9.10 0.43 21.62
C CYS A 112 -10.31 -0.17 20.89
N GLN A 113 -10.11 -1.25 20.14
CA GLN A 113 -11.15 -1.88 19.31
C GLN A 113 -12.43 -2.17 20.11
N GLN A 114 -12.34 -2.88 21.23
CA GLN A 114 -13.53 -3.25 22.01
C GLN A 114 -14.31 -2.05 22.57
N ALA A 115 -13.63 -0.92 22.77
CA ALA A 115 -14.24 0.31 23.25
C ALA A 115 -14.84 1.15 22.12
N CYS A 116 -14.30 1.03 20.91
CA CYS A 116 -14.59 1.88 19.76
C CYS A 116 -15.47 1.24 18.69
N ILE A 117 -15.40 -0.08 18.52
CA ILE A 117 -16.00 -0.81 17.42
C ILE A 117 -16.77 -1.99 18.00
N GLU A 118 -18.07 -2.03 17.76
CA GLU A 118 -18.89 -3.16 18.21
C GLU A 118 -18.52 -4.43 17.44
N GLY A 119 -18.31 -5.54 18.16
CA GLY A 119 -17.93 -6.82 17.59
C GLY A 119 -16.50 -7.23 17.95
N GLY A 120 -16.02 -8.32 17.38
CA GLY A 120 -14.60 -8.67 17.46
C GLY A 120 -14.15 -9.56 18.62
N ASN A 121 -14.71 -10.77 18.73
CA ASN A 121 -14.13 -11.84 19.54
C ASN A 121 -14.31 -13.18 18.82
N GLY A 122 -14.11 -13.18 17.50
CA GLY A 122 -14.23 -14.37 16.67
C GLY A 122 -13.02 -15.29 16.81
N GLU A 123 -13.14 -16.50 16.27
CA GLU A 123 -11.99 -17.35 16.01
C GLU A 123 -11.42 -16.95 14.64
N CYS A 124 -10.11 -16.72 14.53
CA CYS A 124 -9.45 -16.36 13.27
C CYS A 124 -9.07 -17.57 12.41
N GLU A 125 -9.23 -18.79 12.92
CA GLU A 125 -8.69 -20.00 12.31
C GLU A 125 -9.34 -20.28 10.95
N GLY A 126 -8.53 -20.24 9.89
CA GLY A 126 -8.95 -20.55 8.52
C GLY A 126 -9.47 -19.36 7.71
N ASP A 127 -9.60 -18.17 8.32
CA ASP A 127 -10.04 -16.97 7.61
C ASP A 127 -9.02 -16.55 6.53
N LEU A 128 -7.73 -16.79 6.77
CA LEU A 128 -6.66 -16.43 5.83
C LEU A 128 -6.38 -17.51 4.77
N ALA A 129 -6.89 -18.72 4.94
CA ALA A 129 -6.65 -19.84 4.01
C ALA A 129 -7.06 -19.57 2.54
N PRO A 130 -8.09 -18.76 2.22
CA PRO A 130 -8.44 -18.42 0.84
C PRO A 130 -7.51 -17.39 0.18
N VAL A 131 -6.71 -16.67 0.98
CA VAL A 131 -5.92 -15.50 0.57
C VAL A 131 -4.43 -15.80 0.57
N TYR A 132 -3.93 -16.54 1.57
CA TYR A 132 -2.52 -16.83 1.75
C TYR A 132 -2.21 -18.33 1.60
N GLU A 133 -0.94 -18.65 1.31
CA GLU A 133 -0.45 -20.02 1.40
C GLU A 133 -0.54 -20.54 2.84
N PRO A 134 -0.74 -21.85 3.06
CA PRO A 134 -1.03 -22.40 4.38
C PRO A 134 -0.03 -22.03 5.47
N ALA A 135 1.27 -21.97 5.18
CA ALA A 135 2.29 -21.59 6.15
C ALA A 135 2.17 -20.12 6.57
N CYS A 136 1.98 -19.21 5.60
CA CYS A 136 1.77 -17.80 5.85
C CYS A 136 0.48 -17.55 6.61
N ALA A 137 -0.62 -18.18 6.19
CA ALA A 137 -1.92 -18.09 6.87
C ALA A 137 -1.80 -18.52 8.33
N ALA A 138 -1.20 -19.69 8.60
CA ALA A 138 -1.01 -20.18 9.96
C ALA A 138 -0.13 -19.25 10.82
N CYS A 139 0.94 -18.68 10.26
CA CYS A 139 1.77 -17.73 10.98
C CYS A 139 0.99 -16.46 11.34
N ARG A 140 0.29 -15.87 10.36
CA ARG A 140 -0.48 -14.63 10.55
C ARG A 140 -1.67 -14.82 11.48
N GLU A 141 -2.42 -15.90 11.35
CA GLU A 141 -3.50 -16.25 12.28
C GLU A 141 -2.93 -16.51 13.68
N GLY A 142 -1.75 -17.11 13.80
CA GLY A 142 -1.09 -17.32 15.09
C GLY A 142 -0.59 -16.04 15.77
N ALA A 143 -0.10 -15.07 14.99
CA ALA A 143 0.47 -13.82 15.51
C ALA A 143 -0.56 -12.69 15.68
N CYS A 144 -1.59 -12.66 14.84
CA CYS A 144 -2.55 -11.56 14.67
C CYS A 144 -4.01 -12.03 14.76
N CYS A 145 -4.28 -13.04 15.59
CA CYS A 145 -5.60 -13.68 15.61
C CYS A 145 -6.72 -12.69 15.93
N ASP A 146 -6.51 -11.80 16.89
CA ASP A 146 -7.53 -10.85 17.31
C ASP A 146 -7.85 -9.87 16.16
N GLU A 147 -6.83 -9.31 15.50
CA GLU A 147 -7.03 -8.41 14.36
C GLU A 147 -7.67 -9.11 13.16
N VAL A 148 -7.27 -10.35 12.86
CA VAL A 148 -7.87 -11.15 11.77
C VAL A 148 -9.34 -11.41 12.07
N ALA A 149 -9.67 -11.91 13.27
CA ALA A 149 -11.03 -12.21 13.67
C ALA A 149 -11.92 -10.96 13.68
N ASN A 150 -11.38 -9.83 14.14
CA ASN A 150 -12.09 -8.56 14.16
C ASN A 150 -12.39 -8.05 12.76
N CYS A 151 -11.40 -8.10 11.87
CA CYS A 151 -11.57 -7.71 10.48
C CYS A 151 -12.55 -8.64 9.76
N ALA A 152 -12.39 -9.96 9.88
CA ALA A 152 -13.25 -10.96 9.26
C ALA A 152 -14.73 -10.84 9.69
N ALA A 153 -14.98 -10.42 10.93
CA ALA A 153 -16.33 -10.18 11.45
C ALA A 153 -16.96 -8.87 10.93
N ASN A 154 -16.21 -8.00 10.26
CA ASN A 154 -16.67 -6.71 9.74
C ASN A 154 -16.60 -6.70 8.21
N GLU A 155 -17.76 -6.68 7.53
CA GLU A 155 -17.81 -6.75 6.05
C GLU A 155 -17.01 -5.63 5.37
N ALA A 156 -17.04 -4.41 5.90
CA ALA A 156 -16.27 -3.31 5.33
C ALA A 156 -14.75 -3.52 5.48
N CYS A 157 -14.29 -4.09 6.61
CA CYS A 157 -12.88 -4.46 6.74
C CYS A 157 -12.53 -5.62 5.79
N TRP A 158 -13.25 -6.73 5.90
CA TRP A 158 -12.88 -7.97 5.24
C TRP A 158 -13.07 -7.93 3.72
N VAL A 159 -14.27 -7.51 3.31
CA VAL A 159 -14.68 -7.54 1.90
C VAL A 159 -14.13 -6.30 1.21
N ASP A 160 -14.46 -5.11 1.70
CA ASP A 160 -14.18 -3.88 0.97
C ASP A 160 -12.69 -3.49 1.05
N CYS A 161 -12.09 -3.47 2.25
CA CYS A 161 -10.68 -3.09 2.43
C CYS A 161 -9.70 -4.22 2.12
N PHE A 162 -9.89 -5.41 2.71
CA PHE A 162 -8.85 -6.43 2.74
C PHE A 162 -8.84 -7.35 1.51
N THR A 163 -10.00 -7.80 1.02
CA THR A 163 -10.06 -8.78 -0.09
C THR A 163 -10.36 -8.18 -1.46
N GLN A 164 -11.19 -7.12 -1.54
CA GLN A 164 -11.46 -6.43 -2.80
C GLN A 164 -10.57 -5.21 -3.04
N HIS A 165 -10.04 -4.61 -1.97
CA HIS A 165 -9.26 -3.37 -2.04
C HIS A 165 -10.01 -2.23 -2.75
N ASP A 166 -11.32 -2.13 -2.53
CA ASP A 166 -12.13 -1.02 -3.03
C ASP A 166 -11.92 0.19 -2.11
N THR A 167 -11.10 1.15 -2.56
CA THR A 167 -10.75 2.34 -1.77
C THR A 167 -11.98 3.16 -1.37
N ASP A 168 -12.96 3.30 -2.27
CA ASP A 168 -14.14 4.12 -2.01
C ASP A 168 -15.03 3.46 -0.95
N LEU A 169 -15.27 2.16 -1.06
CA LEU A 169 -16.06 1.41 -0.06
C LEU A 169 -15.33 1.28 1.27
N CYS A 170 -14.01 1.04 1.24
CA CYS A 170 -13.18 0.98 2.43
C CYS A 170 -13.23 2.29 3.22
N HIS A 171 -13.07 3.44 2.54
CA HIS A 171 -13.08 4.75 3.17
C HIS A 171 -14.49 5.21 3.59
N ALA A 172 -15.55 4.61 3.03
CA ALA A 172 -16.93 4.91 3.41
C ALA A 172 -17.30 4.38 4.81
N ASN A 173 -16.54 3.44 5.37
CA ASN A 173 -16.78 2.87 6.70
C ASN A 173 -15.54 2.98 7.60
N GLN A 174 -15.60 3.89 8.58
CA GLN A 174 -14.46 4.14 9.46
C GLN A 174 -14.07 2.98 10.37
N ASP A 175 -15.05 2.18 10.81
CA ASP A 175 -14.77 1.06 11.69
C ASP A 175 -14.07 -0.04 10.89
N GLY A 176 -14.58 -0.35 9.69
CA GLY A 176 -13.93 -1.28 8.77
C GLY A 176 -12.52 -0.82 8.42
N HIS A 177 -12.34 0.46 8.12
CA HIS A 177 -11.03 1.04 7.81
C HIS A 177 -10.06 1.00 8.99
N ALA A 178 -10.52 1.33 10.21
CA ALA A 178 -9.71 1.23 11.42
C ALA A 178 -9.23 -0.20 11.69
N LEU A 179 -10.13 -1.19 11.56
CA LEU A 179 -9.79 -2.60 11.69
C LEU A 179 -8.78 -3.05 10.63
N TYR A 180 -8.88 -2.55 9.40
CA TYR A 180 -7.92 -2.85 8.33
C TYR A 180 -6.52 -2.33 8.67
N HIS A 181 -6.39 -1.08 9.14
CA HIS A 181 -5.09 -0.55 9.57
C HIS A 181 -4.50 -1.31 10.76
N ALA A 182 -5.33 -1.69 11.75
CA ALA A 182 -4.87 -2.53 12.85
C ALA A 182 -4.36 -3.89 12.37
N LEU A 183 -5.10 -4.55 11.46
CA LEU A 183 -4.69 -5.81 10.82
C LEU A 183 -3.37 -5.67 10.07
N MET A 184 -3.22 -4.66 9.23
CA MET A 184 -2.00 -4.45 8.45
C MET A 184 -0.81 -4.07 9.32
N SER A 185 -1.03 -3.30 10.39
CA SER A 185 -0.02 -3.02 11.41
C SER A 185 0.45 -4.31 12.07
N CYS A 186 -0.48 -5.17 12.51
CA CYS A 186 -0.12 -6.46 13.10
C CYS A 186 0.66 -7.32 12.10
N PHE A 187 0.18 -7.46 10.86
CA PHE A 187 0.87 -8.22 9.82
C PHE A 187 2.29 -7.72 9.52
N SER A 188 2.51 -6.41 9.59
CA SER A 188 3.85 -5.83 9.40
C SER A 188 4.78 -6.05 10.60
N SER A 189 4.21 -6.18 11.80
CA SER A 189 4.95 -6.45 13.04
C SER A 189 5.15 -7.95 13.32
N ALA A 190 4.33 -8.80 12.70
CA ALA A 190 4.45 -10.23 12.78
C ALA A 190 5.67 -10.65 11.96
N ASP A 191 6.65 -11.29 12.61
CA ASP A 191 7.86 -11.84 11.97
C ASP A 191 7.54 -13.07 11.09
N CYS A 192 6.50 -13.00 10.26
CA CYS A 192 6.02 -14.05 9.36
C CYS A 192 6.64 -13.95 7.95
N GLU A 193 7.69 -13.15 7.78
CA GLU A 193 8.32 -12.93 6.47
C GLU A 193 8.80 -14.24 5.82
N THR A 194 9.26 -15.21 6.63
CA THR A 194 9.75 -16.49 6.11
C THR A 194 8.61 -17.37 5.61
N GLU A 195 7.52 -17.46 6.37
CA GLU A 195 6.34 -18.25 6.05
C GLU A 195 5.52 -17.63 4.92
N CYS A 196 5.57 -16.31 4.82
CA CYS A 196 4.93 -15.52 3.78
C CYS A 196 5.83 -15.20 2.59
N ALA A 197 7.10 -15.62 2.63
CA ALA A 197 7.97 -15.51 1.48
C ALA A 197 7.37 -16.35 0.35
N VAL A 198 7.03 -15.67 -0.74
CA VAL A 198 6.86 -16.33 -2.03
C VAL A 198 8.25 -16.75 -2.49
N ASP A 199 8.39 -18.01 -2.89
CA ASP A 199 9.65 -18.51 -3.44
C ASP A 199 10.10 -17.55 -4.55
N PRO A 200 11.35 -17.04 -4.50
CA PRO A 200 11.87 -16.18 -5.54
C PRO A 200 11.71 -16.85 -6.89
N VAL A 201 11.19 -16.11 -7.87
CA VAL A 201 11.08 -16.61 -9.22
C VAL A 201 12.44 -16.42 -9.89
N ASP A 202 13.13 -17.53 -10.18
CA ASP A 202 14.33 -17.51 -10.99
C ASP A 202 13.96 -17.15 -12.43
N ALA A 203 14.26 -15.93 -12.87
CA ALA A 203 13.99 -15.49 -14.24
C ALA A 203 14.90 -16.20 -15.25
N ALA A 204 14.37 -16.55 -16.43
CA ALA A 204 15.19 -17.09 -17.52
C ALA A 204 16.04 -15.98 -18.16
N CYS A 205 17.25 -15.76 -17.63
CA CYS A 205 18.13 -14.65 -18.05
C CYS A 205 18.65 -14.76 -19.49
N ASP A 206 18.51 -15.92 -20.12
CA ASP A 206 18.88 -16.15 -21.51
C ASP A 206 17.69 -16.08 -22.48
N ALA A 207 16.51 -15.66 -22.00
CA ALA A 207 15.34 -15.45 -22.84
C ALA A 207 15.66 -14.38 -23.92
N PRO A 208 15.35 -14.64 -25.20
CA PRO A 208 15.72 -13.77 -26.31
C PRO A 208 15.07 -12.39 -26.21
N ALA A 209 15.83 -11.36 -26.60
CA ALA A 209 15.36 -9.97 -26.64
C ALA A 209 14.18 -9.76 -27.62
N ASP A 210 14.14 -10.56 -28.68
CA ASP A 210 13.01 -10.66 -29.60
C ASP A 210 12.29 -11.99 -29.34
N SER A 211 11.04 -11.94 -28.89
CA SER A 211 10.24 -13.14 -28.67
C SER A 211 9.84 -13.78 -30.01
N PRO A 212 10.12 -15.06 -30.26
CA PRO A 212 9.67 -15.77 -31.46
C PRO A 212 8.15 -15.73 -31.69
N SER A 213 7.34 -15.74 -30.62
CA SER A 213 5.89 -15.64 -30.73
C SER A 213 5.40 -14.25 -31.15
N MET A 214 6.24 -13.22 -31.02
CA MET A 214 5.90 -11.82 -31.30
C MET A 214 4.62 -11.38 -30.58
N GLY A 215 4.35 -11.95 -29.40
CA GLY A 215 3.15 -11.63 -28.61
C GLY A 215 1.83 -12.06 -29.25
N ALA A 216 1.84 -13.05 -30.15
CA ALA A 216 0.63 -13.50 -30.86
C ALA A 216 -0.47 -14.06 -29.93
N CYS A 217 -0.13 -14.43 -28.70
CA CYS A 217 -1.09 -14.87 -27.68
C CYS A 217 -1.87 -13.72 -27.04
N VAL A 218 -1.42 -12.47 -27.17
CA VAL A 218 -2.06 -11.35 -26.48
C VAL A 218 -3.38 -11.00 -27.18
N PRO A 219 -4.51 -10.91 -26.46
CA PRO A 219 -5.80 -10.53 -27.05
C PRO A 219 -5.72 -9.20 -27.81
N GLN A 220 -6.33 -9.13 -28.99
CA GLN A 220 -6.29 -7.93 -29.86
C GLN A 220 -6.93 -6.69 -29.22
N ASN A 221 -7.73 -6.86 -28.17
CA ASN A 221 -8.40 -5.80 -27.43
C ASN A 221 -7.63 -5.33 -26.19
N ALA A 222 -6.44 -5.87 -25.91
CA ALA A 222 -5.56 -5.35 -24.86
C ALA A 222 -5.10 -3.91 -25.20
N ALA A 223 -4.88 -3.06 -24.19
CA ALA A 223 -4.43 -1.69 -24.43
C ALA A 223 -3.01 -1.63 -25.03
N CYS A 224 -2.19 -2.63 -24.70
CA CYS A 224 -0.86 -2.81 -25.26
C CYS A 224 -0.48 -4.30 -25.25
N ASN A 225 0.57 -4.66 -25.99
CA ASN A 225 1.13 -6.01 -26.06
C ASN A 225 2.38 -6.11 -25.17
N PRO A 226 2.34 -6.84 -24.04
CA PRO A 226 3.45 -6.90 -23.08
C PRO A 226 4.72 -7.57 -23.64
N VAL A 227 4.58 -8.49 -24.60
CA VAL A 227 5.70 -9.22 -25.21
C VAL A 227 6.48 -8.34 -26.18
N THR A 228 5.79 -7.46 -26.92
CA THR A 228 6.39 -6.63 -28.00
C THR A 228 6.45 -5.15 -27.68
N ASN A 229 5.84 -4.72 -26.57
CA ASN A 229 5.57 -3.33 -26.21
C ASN A 229 4.67 -2.56 -27.21
N ALA A 230 4.02 -3.23 -28.15
CA ALA A 230 3.15 -2.56 -29.12
C ALA A 230 1.96 -1.88 -28.42
N GLY A 231 1.67 -0.62 -28.78
CA GLY A 231 0.63 0.20 -28.14
C GLY A 231 1.19 1.29 -27.23
N CYS A 232 2.39 1.11 -26.67
CA CYS A 232 3.06 2.11 -25.85
C CYS A 232 3.97 3.00 -26.71
N THR A 233 3.51 4.21 -27.00
CA THR A 233 4.17 5.12 -27.95
C THR A 233 5.15 6.09 -27.29
N GLU A 234 5.13 6.21 -25.97
CA GLU A 234 6.03 7.09 -25.23
C GLU A 234 7.40 6.42 -25.07
N GLU A 235 8.47 7.18 -25.31
CA GLU A 235 9.84 6.67 -25.19
C GLU A 235 10.13 6.27 -23.74
N GLY A 236 10.60 5.04 -23.54
CA GLY A 236 10.86 4.49 -22.20
C GLY A 236 9.61 4.03 -21.44
N SER A 237 8.41 4.08 -22.04
CA SER A 237 7.22 3.42 -21.49
C SER A 237 7.23 1.91 -21.74
N ALA A 238 6.66 1.15 -20.82
CA ALA A 238 6.58 -0.32 -20.91
C ALA A 238 5.12 -0.79 -20.74
N CYS A 239 4.72 -1.77 -21.55
CA CYS A 239 3.46 -2.47 -21.40
C CYS A 239 3.61 -3.55 -20.32
N ASP A 240 2.93 -3.37 -19.20
CA ASP A 240 2.99 -4.29 -18.05
C ASP A 240 1.57 -4.54 -17.51
N ILE A 241 1.44 -5.45 -16.54
CA ILE A 241 0.17 -5.83 -15.92
C ILE A 241 -0.21 -4.83 -14.82
N ALA A 242 -1.42 -4.27 -14.91
CA ALA A 242 -2.01 -3.46 -13.86
C ALA A 242 -2.53 -4.33 -12.71
N PRO A 243 -2.79 -3.77 -11.51
CA PRO A 243 -3.45 -4.49 -10.42
C PRO A 243 -4.80 -5.12 -10.81
N SER A 244 -5.48 -4.56 -11.82
CA SER A 244 -6.72 -5.11 -12.39
C SER A 244 -6.52 -6.37 -13.24
N GLY A 245 -5.28 -6.78 -13.50
CA GLY A 245 -4.91 -7.85 -14.42
C GLY A 245 -4.88 -7.43 -15.89
N ALA A 246 -5.23 -6.19 -16.23
CA ALA A 246 -5.18 -5.68 -17.59
C ALA A 246 -3.78 -5.18 -17.96
N PHE A 247 -3.35 -5.41 -19.20
CA PHE A 247 -2.11 -4.81 -19.70
C PHE A 247 -2.31 -3.33 -20.03
N GLN A 248 -1.43 -2.49 -19.52
CA GLN A 248 -1.42 -1.04 -19.77
C GLN A 248 0.00 -0.49 -19.91
N CYS A 249 0.12 0.68 -20.53
CA CYS A 249 1.40 1.36 -20.66
C CYS A 249 1.74 2.11 -19.37
N PHE A 250 2.83 1.72 -18.72
CA PHE A 250 3.41 2.43 -17.60
C PHE A 250 4.40 3.48 -18.09
N PRO A 251 4.33 4.71 -17.55
CA PRO A 251 5.19 5.82 -17.98
C PRO A 251 6.67 5.55 -17.67
N ALA A 252 7.55 6.23 -18.39
CA ALA A 252 8.99 6.16 -18.18
C ALA A 252 9.42 6.68 -16.78
N PRO A 253 10.59 6.26 -16.25
CA PRO A 253 11.58 5.38 -16.86
C PRO A 253 11.38 3.88 -16.54
N ASN A 254 11.40 3.07 -17.60
CA ASN A 254 11.42 1.60 -17.51
C ASN A 254 12.69 1.08 -18.19
N THR A 255 13.74 0.84 -17.41
CA THR A 255 15.10 0.64 -17.93
C THR A 255 15.82 -0.60 -17.39
N GLN A 256 15.29 -1.26 -16.36
CA GLN A 256 15.95 -2.43 -15.77
C GLN A 256 15.92 -3.60 -16.76
N ALA A 257 17.09 -4.16 -17.07
CA ALA A 257 17.21 -5.28 -17.99
C ALA A 257 16.65 -6.58 -17.36
N ILE A 258 16.44 -7.60 -18.19
CA ILE A 258 16.07 -8.94 -17.69
C ILE A 258 17.15 -9.42 -16.70
N CYS A 259 16.70 -9.95 -15.57
CA CYS A 259 17.50 -10.36 -14.41
C CYS A 259 18.16 -9.23 -13.60
N GLU A 260 17.85 -7.97 -13.88
CA GLU A 260 18.18 -6.88 -12.96
C GLU A 260 17.10 -6.72 -11.87
N PRO A 261 17.47 -6.18 -10.68
CA PRO A 261 16.51 -5.89 -9.64
C PRO A 261 15.49 -4.84 -10.09
N CYS A 262 14.24 -5.00 -9.66
CA CYS A 262 13.15 -4.06 -9.95
C CYS A 262 12.34 -3.73 -8.70
N SER A 263 11.99 -2.46 -8.56
CA SER A 263 11.14 -1.93 -7.50
C SER A 263 10.89 -0.44 -7.74
N GLN A 264 10.06 0.17 -6.91
CA GLN A 264 9.89 1.63 -6.91
C GLN A 264 11.21 2.39 -6.64
N SER A 265 12.11 1.82 -5.81
CA SER A 265 13.35 2.49 -5.40
C SER A 265 14.53 2.26 -6.35
N VAL A 266 14.51 1.17 -7.14
CA VAL A 266 15.58 0.81 -8.07
C VAL A 266 15.18 1.09 -9.53
N GLY A 267 13.89 1.12 -9.84
CA GLY A 267 13.33 1.30 -11.18
C GLY A 267 12.60 0.05 -11.67
N TYR A 268 11.90 0.21 -12.80
CA TYR A 268 11.05 -0.82 -13.38
C TYR A 268 11.65 -1.44 -14.65
N CYS A 269 11.11 -2.61 -15.03
CA CYS A 269 11.63 -3.44 -16.10
C CYS A 269 11.45 -2.81 -17.47
N ALA A 270 12.50 -2.89 -18.29
CA ALA A 270 12.47 -2.43 -19.67
C ALA A 270 11.37 -3.13 -20.50
N PRO A 271 10.94 -2.53 -21.64
CA PRO A 271 9.96 -3.12 -22.53
C PRO A 271 10.16 -4.61 -22.82
N GLY A 272 9.09 -5.40 -22.70
CA GLY A 272 9.13 -6.86 -22.83
C GLY A 272 9.36 -7.62 -21.52
N GLY A 273 9.58 -6.91 -20.41
CA GLY A 273 9.72 -7.51 -19.09
C GLY A 273 8.71 -7.02 -18.05
N THR A 274 8.63 -7.74 -16.94
CA THR A 274 7.81 -7.44 -15.76
C THR A 274 8.57 -7.79 -14.49
N CYS A 275 8.21 -7.15 -13.38
CA CYS A 275 8.84 -7.38 -12.09
C CYS A 275 8.17 -8.59 -11.39
N VAL A 276 8.84 -9.74 -11.36
CA VAL A 276 8.30 -10.97 -10.75
C VAL A 276 8.56 -11.02 -9.23
N PRO A 277 7.86 -11.90 -8.49
CA PRO A 277 8.17 -12.15 -7.08
C PRO A 277 9.67 -12.41 -6.83
N GLY A 278 10.24 -11.74 -5.83
CA GLY A 278 11.69 -11.68 -5.63
C GLY A 278 12.36 -10.45 -6.26
N SER A 279 11.58 -9.48 -6.76
CA SER A 279 12.07 -8.17 -7.22
C SER A 279 13.09 -8.26 -8.34
N THR A 280 12.87 -9.15 -9.31
CA THR A 280 13.74 -9.34 -10.48
C THR A 280 12.94 -9.19 -11.77
N CYS A 281 13.52 -8.60 -12.81
CA CYS A 281 12.86 -8.50 -14.11
C CYS A 281 12.87 -9.84 -14.86
N ALA A 282 11.69 -10.34 -15.21
CA ALA A 282 11.51 -11.50 -16.08
C ALA A 282 10.83 -11.09 -17.39
N ARG A 283 11.04 -11.86 -18.46
CA ARG A 283 10.49 -11.58 -19.78
C ARG A 283 9.07 -12.12 -19.91
N PHE A 284 8.17 -11.40 -20.57
CA PHE A 284 6.86 -11.95 -20.94
C PHE A 284 6.98 -13.01 -22.04
N CYS A 285 6.08 -13.99 -22.03
CA CYS A 285 6.05 -15.07 -23.03
C CYS A 285 4.64 -15.50 -23.40
N CYS A 286 4.51 -16.07 -24.59
CA CYS A 286 3.32 -16.79 -25.02
C CYS A 286 3.46 -18.31 -24.84
N ASP A 287 4.67 -18.82 -25.04
CA ASP A 287 5.04 -20.22 -24.89
C ASP A 287 6.54 -20.37 -24.59
N ASP A 288 6.99 -21.61 -24.36
CA ASP A 288 8.37 -21.91 -23.97
C ASP A 288 9.42 -21.50 -25.01
N GLY A 289 9.02 -21.37 -26.29
CA GLY A 289 9.90 -20.89 -27.35
C GLY A 289 10.37 -19.45 -27.13
N ASP A 290 9.66 -18.68 -26.30
CA ASP A 290 10.03 -17.31 -25.92
C ASP A 290 11.06 -17.23 -24.80
N CYS A 291 11.41 -18.36 -24.16
CA CYS A 291 12.10 -18.37 -22.87
C CYS A 291 13.54 -18.92 -22.90
N GLY A 292 14.14 -19.06 -24.08
CA GLY A 292 15.52 -19.56 -24.17
C GLY A 292 15.64 -20.98 -23.63
N THR A 293 16.38 -21.17 -22.54
CA THR A 293 16.46 -22.48 -21.84
C THR A 293 15.42 -22.66 -20.74
N GLY A 294 14.62 -21.62 -20.45
CA GLY A 294 13.55 -21.61 -19.46
C GLY A 294 12.21 -22.17 -19.94
N THR A 295 11.14 -21.85 -19.21
CA THR A 295 9.75 -22.24 -19.47
C THR A 295 8.84 -21.02 -19.31
N CYS A 296 7.72 -20.99 -20.04
CA CYS A 296 6.73 -19.94 -19.92
C CYS A 296 5.72 -20.26 -18.80
N ASP A 297 5.93 -19.67 -17.62
CA ASP A 297 5.02 -19.84 -16.49
C ASP A 297 3.86 -18.84 -16.57
N LYS A 298 2.69 -19.36 -16.91
CA LYS A 298 1.44 -18.59 -17.01
C LYS A 298 0.71 -18.44 -15.69
N THR A 299 1.09 -19.22 -14.67
CA THR A 299 0.43 -19.22 -13.37
C THR A 299 0.78 -17.97 -12.57
N LEU A 300 1.99 -17.42 -12.76
CA LEU A 300 2.45 -16.20 -12.09
C LEU A 300 1.62 -14.95 -12.43
N LEU A 301 1.02 -14.90 -13.61
CA LEU A 301 0.13 -13.82 -14.04
C LEU A 301 -1.36 -14.17 -13.94
N ASN A 302 -1.68 -15.39 -13.47
CA ASN A 302 -3.04 -15.95 -13.51
C ASN A 302 -3.72 -15.75 -14.88
N SER A 303 -2.97 -15.98 -15.95
CA SER A 303 -3.42 -15.79 -17.34
C SER A 303 -3.35 -17.12 -18.08
N THR A 304 -4.23 -17.34 -19.06
CA THR A 304 -4.17 -18.54 -19.91
C THR A 304 -3.27 -18.35 -21.13
N ASP A 305 -3.00 -17.10 -21.49
CA ASP A 305 -2.45 -16.75 -22.80
C ASP A 305 -1.01 -16.26 -22.68
N VAL A 306 -0.76 -15.34 -21.77
CA VAL A 306 0.55 -14.73 -21.47
C VAL A 306 1.10 -15.27 -20.15
N GLY A 307 2.39 -15.53 -20.09
CA GLY A 307 3.14 -15.87 -18.88
C GLY A 307 4.44 -15.07 -18.76
N VAL A 308 5.32 -15.52 -17.87
CA VAL A 308 6.68 -15.01 -17.70
C VAL A 308 7.72 -16.12 -17.85
N CYS A 309 8.86 -15.78 -18.42
CA CYS A 309 9.96 -16.71 -18.62
C CYS A 309 10.72 -16.95 -17.31
N VAL A 310 10.63 -18.18 -16.82
CA VAL A 310 11.31 -18.66 -15.61
C VAL A 310 12.35 -19.70 -15.97
N ALA A 311 13.42 -19.81 -15.18
CA ALA A 311 14.43 -20.83 -15.32
C ALA A 311 13.81 -22.23 -15.22
N ALA A 312 14.37 -23.19 -15.95
CA ALA A 312 13.94 -24.58 -15.85
C ALA A 312 14.37 -25.15 -14.48
N ASN A 313 13.39 -25.52 -13.65
CA ASN A 313 13.59 -26.23 -12.37
C ASN A 313 14.16 -27.63 -12.55
#